data_AF-A0A0S2M010-F1
#
_entry.id   AF-A0A0S2M010-F1
#
_cell.length_a   1.000
_cell.length_b   1.000
_cell.length_c   1.000
_cell.angle_alpha   90.00
_cell.angle_beta   90.00
_cell.angle_gamma   90.00
#
_symmetry.space_group_name_H-M   'P 1'
#
loop_
_entity.id
_entity.type
_entity.pdbx_description
1 polymer ?
#
loop_
_entity_poly.entity_id
_entity_poly.type
_entity_poly.pdbx_seq_one_letter_code
_entity_poly.pdbx_strand_id
1 'polypeptide(L)'
;MRVIPAVFVALAIASGLLIPRVDSLYLLGHAAAMVFALATPLCYWWRLRSNPQKSDGVSRFLLIGLAILGLLSAVASGLLLSMGSSMAAAGDIGGMFLWVCSTWALLILSIAAIFVNAPRSSGLSV
;
A
#
# COMPACT_ATOMS: atom_id res chain seq x y z
N MET A 1 -4.72 -16.94 -3.81
CA MET A 1 -3.84 -15.84 -3.36
C MET A 1 -4.21 -14.48 -3.99
N ARG A 2 -5.49 -14.08 -4.02
CA ARG A 2 -5.92 -12.86 -4.73
C ARG A 2 -5.79 -11.58 -3.87
N VAL A 3 -5.78 -11.72 -2.55
CA VAL A 3 -5.94 -10.62 -1.58
C VAL A 3 -4.60 -10.09 -1.05
N ILE A 4 -3.48 -10.75 -1.38
CA ILE A 4 -2.16 -10.47 -0.82
C ILE A 4 -1.76 -8.98 -0.87
N PRO A 5 -1.93 -8.24 -1.98
CA PRO A 5 -1.58 -6.81 -2.02
C PRO A 5 -2.40 -5.98 -1.02
N ALA A 6 -3.72 -6.20 -0.93
CA ALA A 6 -4.57 -5.47 -0.01
C ALA A 6 -4.26 -5.80 1.47
N VAL A 7 -3.84 -7.03 1.77
CA VAL A 7 -3.40 -7.40 3.12
C VAL A 7 -2.13 -6.64 3.52
N PHE A 8 -1.17 -6.49 2.60
CA PHE A 8 0.03 -5.69 2.86
C PHE A 8 -0.29 -4.21 3.08
N VAL A 9 -1.21 -3.62 2.32
CA VAL A 9 -1.64 -2.24 2.59
C VAL A 9 -2.37 -2.12 3.93
N ALA A 10 -3.24 -3.07 4.28
CA ALA A 10 -3.89 -3.08 5.58
C ALA A 10 -2.89 -3.17 6.74
N LEU A 11 -1.84 -3.99 6.58
CA LEU A 11 -0.72 -4.07 7.52
C LEU A 11 0.09 -2.77 7.57
N ALA A 12 0.29 -2.08 6.44
CA ALA A 12 0.94 -0.77 6.40
C ALA A 12 0.15 0.30 7.17
N ILE A 13 -1.18 0.30 7.02
CA ILE A 13 -2.09 1.20 7.74
C ILE A 13 -2.07 0.87 9.23
N ALA A 14 -2.23 -0.41 9.59
CA ALA A 14 -2.21 -0.84 10.98
C ALA A 14 -0.88 -0.49 11.66
N SER A 15 0.25 -0.76 10.99
CA SER A 15 1.58 -0.44 11.51
C SER A 15 1.85 1.05 11.59
N GLY A 16 1.40 1.86 10.64
CA GLY A 16 1.61 3.32 10.65
C GLY A 16 0.65 4.12 11.53
N LEU A 17 -0.50 3.56 11.95
CA LEU A 17 -1.49 4.28 12.79
C LEU A 17 -1.64 3.73 14.21
N LEU A 18 -1.50 2.41 14.41
CA LEU A 18 -1.76 1.78 15.71
C LEU A 18 -0.48 1.63 16.53
N ILE A 19 0.62 1.26 15.90
CA ILE A 19 1.91 1.01 16.55
C ILE A 19 2.61 2.30 17.04
N PRO A 20 2.71 3.39 16.25
CA PRO A 20 3.42 4.60 16.68
C PRO A 20 2.71 5.41 17.78
N ARG A 21 1.59 4.92 18.33
CA ARG A 21 0.96 5.49 19.53
C ARG A 21 1.77 5.28 20.81
N VAL A 22 2.72 4.34 20.77
CA VAL A 22 3.67 4.11 21.84
C VAL A 22 5.01 4.64 21.36
N ASP A 23 5.57 5.66 22.02
CA ASP A 23 6.80 6.33 21.56
C ASP A 23 7.98 5.36 21.37
N SER A 24 8.06 4.30 22.19
CA SER A 24 9.10 3.26 22.05
C SER A 24 8.96 2.42 20.78
N LEU A 25 7.76 2.36 20.19
CA LEU A 25 7.47 1.59 18.99
C LEU A 25 7.31 2.49 17.75
N TYR A 26 7.50 3.80 17.90
CA TYR A 26 7.36 4.79 16.85
C TYR A 26 8.19 4.46 15.60
N LEU A 27 9.49 4.25 15.81
CA LEU A 27 10.44 3.87 14.75
C LEU A 27 10.04 2.55 14.08
N LEU A 28 9.60 1.58 14.88
CA LEU A 28 9.21 0.27 14.36
C LEU A 28 7.93 0.34 13.52
N GLY A 29 6.95 1.15 13.94
CA GLY A 29 5.68 1.32 13.26
C GLY A 29 5.82 1.91 11.86
N HIS A 30 6.55 3.02 11.72
CA HIS A 30 6.76 3.65 10.42
C HIS A 30 7.75 2.88 9.53
N ALA A 31 8.75 2.20 10.11
CA ALA A 31 9.62 1.30 9.34
C ALA A 31 8.84 0.11 8.77
N ALA A 32 7.98 -0.52 9.57
CA ALA A 32 7.09 -1.59 9.10
C ALA A 32 6.11 -1.08 8.03
N ALA A 33 5.52 0.10 8.21
CA ALA A 33 4.63 0.71 7.23
C ALA A 33 5.34 0.93 5.88
N MET A 34 6.59 1.41 5.90
CA MET A 34 7.42 1.58 4.71
C MET A 34 7.66 0.25 3.97
N VAL A 35 8.04 -0.80 4.71
CA VAL A 35 8.29 -2.13 4.14
C VAL A 35 7.02 -2.69 3.49
N PHE A 36 5.88 -2.59 4.17
CA PHE A 36 4.61 -3.10 3.65
C PHE A 36 4.08 -2.29 2.45
N ALA A 37 4.27 -0.96 2.45
CA ALA A 37 3.92 -0.12 1.31
C ALA A 37 4.71 -0.50 0.05
N LEU A 38 6.00 -0.81 0.16
CA LEU A 38 6.85 -1.26 -0.94
C LEU A 38 6.62 -2.73 -1.34
N ALA A 39 6.26 -3.58 -0.38
CA ALA A 39 5.91 -4.98 -0.66
C ALA A 39 4.65 -5.12 -1.53
N THR A 40 3.73 -4.15 -1.43
CA THR A 40 2.46 -4.14 -2.17
C THR A 40 2.64 -4.16 -3.70
N PRO A 41 3.35 -3.19 -4.34
CA PRO A 41 3.61 -3.22 -5.77
C PRO A 41 4.46 -4.42 -6.20
N LEU A 42 5.41 -4.87 -5.37
CA LEU A 42 6.25 -6.05 -5.65
C LEU A 42 5.41 -7.33 -5.73
N CYS A 43 4.49 -7.53 -4.78
CA CYS A 43 3.58 -8.67 -4.79
C CYS A 43 2.64 -8.64 -6.00
N TYR A 44 2.15 -7.44 -6.36
CA TYR A 44 1.31 -7.27 -7.53
C TYR A 44 2.07 -7.54 -8.84
N TRP A 45 3.34 -7.10 -8.93
CA TRP A 45 4.22 -7.38 -10.06
C TRP A 45 4.52 -8.87 -10.21
N TRP A 46 4.90 -9.54 -9.12
CA TRP A 46 5.16 -10.99 -9.14
C TRP A 46 3.91 -11.74 -9.60
N ARG A 47 2.72 -11.36 -9.10
CA ARG A 47 1.47 -11.95 -9.55
C ARG A 47 1.23 -11.78 -11.05
N LEU A 48 1.53 -10.60 -11.60
CA LEU A 48 1.38 -10.34 -13.04
C LEU A 48 2.35 -11.22 -13.86
N ARG A 49 3.58 -11.37 -13.39
CA ARG A 49 4.61 -12.21 -14.02
C ARG A 49 4.23 -13.70 -14.01
N SER A 50 3.65 -14.18 -12.92
CA SER A 50 3.23 -15.57 -12.77
C SER A 50 1.95 -15.92 -13.56
N ASN A 51 1.23 -14.93 -14.10
CA ASN A 51 0.02 -15.17 -14.87
C ASN A 51 -0.10 -14.19 -16.06
N PRO A 52 0.71 -14.41 -17.12
CA PRO A 52 0.82 -13.48 -18.25
C PRO A 52 -0.47 -13.33 -19.06
N GLN A 53 -1.39 -14.32 -19.02
CA GLN A 53 -2.70 -14.24 -19.68
C GLN A 53 -3.63 -13.14 -19.12
N LYS A 54 -3.33 -12.56 -17.95
CA LYS A 54 -4.09 -11.45 -17.33
C LYS A 54 -3.38 -10.10 -17.41
N SER A 55 -2.26 -10.01 -18.13
CA SER A 55 -1.48 -8.78 -18.30
C SER A 55 -2.10 -7.88 -19.38
N ASP A 56 -3.27 -7.31 -19.11
CA ASP A 56 -3.84 -6.25 -19.94
C ASP A 56 -3.20 -4.88 -19.64
N GLY A 57 -3.40 -3.91 -20.53
CA GLY A 57 -2.93 -2.54 -20.34
C GLY A 57 -3.41 -1.91 -19.02
N VAL A 58 -4.62 -2.26 -18.58
CA VAL A 58 -5.19 -1.84 -17.29
C VAL A 58 -4.38 -2.40 -16.11
N SER A 59 -3.99 -3.68 -16.17
CA SER A 59 -3.17 -4.31 -15.13
C SER A 59 -1.79 -3.67 -15.01
N ARG A 60 -1.19 -3.23 -16.14
CA ARG A 60 0.08 -2.48 -16.14
C ARG A 60 -0.09 -1.07 -15.59
N PHE A 61 -1.17 -0.38 -15.94
CA PHE A 61 -1.49 0.94 -15.41
C PHE A 61 -1.69 0.90 -13.88
N LEU A 62 -2.42 -0.09 -13.39
CA LEU A 62 -2.58 -0.35 -11.95
C LEU A 62 -1.24 -0.58 -11.25
N LEU A 63 -0.34 -1.35 -11.88
CA LEU A 63 1.01 -1.60 -11.34
C LEU A 63 1.83 -0.32 -11.22
N ILE A 64 1.79 0.54 -12.25
CA ILE A 64 2.47 1.84 -12.22
C ILE A 64 1.89 2.73 -11.11
N GLY A 65 0.56 2.81 -10.99
CA GLY A 65 -0.10 3.56 -9.92
C GLY A 65 0.27 3.04 -8.53
N LEU A 66 0.25 1.71 -8.34
CA LEU A 66 0.68 1.04 -7.11
C LEU A 66 2.14 1.33 -6.76
N ALA A 67 3.04 1.35 -7.75
CA ALA A 67 4.45 1.65 -7.54
C ALA A 67 4.67 3.11 -7.12
N ILE A 68 4.02 4.07 -7.81
CA ILE A 68 4.11 5.49 -7.48
C ILE A 68 3.57 5.77 -6.08
N LEU A 69 2.38 5.25 -5.77
CA LEU A 69 1.78 5.45 -4.45
C LEU A 69 2.52 4.72 -3.34
N GLY A 70 3.05 3.52 -3.63
CA GLY A 70 3.86 2.77 -2.67
C GLY A 70 5.13 3.53 -2.33
N LEU A 71 5.76 4.14 -3.34
CA LEU A 71 6.93 4.99 -3.15
C LEU A 71 6.59 6.27 -2.38
N LEU A 72 5.50 6.96 -2.72
CA LEU A 72 5.05 8.15 -2.00
C LEU A 72 4.74 7.85 -0.53
N SER A 73 4.06 6.75 -0.24
CA SER A 73 3.77 6.29 1.11
C SER A 73 5.06 5.91 1.87
N ALA A 74 6.03 5.29 1.19
CA ALA A 74 7.33 4.97 1.77
C ALA A 74 8.16 6.23 2.08
N VAL A 75 8.20 7.20 1.17
CA VAL A 75 8.88 8.49 1.38
C VAL A 75 8.22 9.26 2.52
N ALA A 76 6.89 9.32 2.55
CA ALA A 76 6.18 9.97 3.65
C ALA A 76 6.42 9.27 5.00
N SER A 77 6.48 7.93 5.01
CA SER A 77 6.87 7.16 6.21
C SER A 77 8.30 7.49 6.65
N GLY A 78 9.22 7.66 5.70
CA GLY A 78 10.60 8.08 5.95
C GLY A 78 10.71 9.51 6.51
N LEU A 79 9.90 10.44 6.00
CA LEU A 79 9.80 11.80 6.53
C LEU A 79 9.29 11.80 7.97
N LEU A 80 8.25 11.01 8.25
CA LEU A 80 7.75 10.85 9.61
C LEU A 80 8.84 10.22 10.50
N LEU A 81 9.48 9.13 10.09
CA LEU A 81 10.61 8.52 10.82
C LEU A 81 11.70 9.53 11.20
N SER A 82 12.03 10.45 10.29
CA SER A 82 13.03 11.49 10.52
C SER A 82 12.66 12.47 11.64
N MET A 83 11.38 12.57 12.02
CA MET A 83 10.92 13.42 13.12
C MET A 83 11.23 12.82 14.50
N GLY A 84 11.55 11.52 14.55
CA GLY A 84 12.04 10.83 15.76
C GLY A 84 11.03 10.66 16.91
N SER A 85 9.83 11.25 16.81
CA SER A 85 8.78 11.12 17.83
C SER A 85 7.38 11.23 17.22
N SER A 86 6.42 10.57 17.87
CA SER A 86 5.01 10.59 17.48
C SER A 86 4.41 11.99 17.54
N MET A 87 4.83 12.79 18.52
CA MET A 87 4.32 14.14 18.77
C MET A 87 4.81 15.14 17.71
N ALA A 88 6.08 15.05 17.29
CA ALA A 88 6.62 15.88 16.21
C ALA A 88 5.99 15.51 14.85
N ALA A 89 5.77 14.22 14.62
CA ALA A 89 5.12 13.71 13.40
C ALA A 89 3.63 14.08 13.31
N ALA A 90 2.91 14.10 14.44
CA ALA A 90 1.54 14.58 14.49
C ALA A 90 1.42 16.10 14.28
N GLY A 91 2.47 16.85 14.63
CA GLY A 91 2.58 18.28 14.35
C GLY A 91 2.91 18.63 12.90
N ASP A 92 3.44 17.67 12.12
CA ASP A 92 3.71 17.85 10.69
C ASP A 92 2.45 17.55 9.86
N ILE A 93 1.70 18.63 9.59
CA ILE A 93 0.50 18.59 8.74
C ILE A 93 0.86 18.11 7.32
N GLY A 94 2.05 18.40 6.81
CA GLY A 94 2.44 18.05 5.44
C GLY A 94 2.75 16.56 5.28
N GLY A 95 3.71 16.06 6.05
CA GLY A 95 4.16 14.66 5.97
C GLY A 95 3.08 13.67 6.38
N MET A 96 2.32 13.96 7.44
CA MET A 96 1.24 13.09 7.90
C MET A 96 0.07 13.06 6.91
N PHE A 97 -0.33 14.21 6.36
CA PHE A 97 -1.37 14.27 5.34
C PHE A 97 -0.97 13.51 4.08
N LEU A 98 0.27 13.70 3.61
CA LEU A 98 0.78 13.02 2.42
C LEU A 98 0.88 11.51 2.63
N TRP A 99 1.29 11.07 3.84
CA TRP A 99 1.28 9.66 4.22
C TRP A 99 -0.14 9.07 4.20
N VAL A 100 -1.11 9.72 4.84
CA VAL A 100 -2.51 9.26 4.88
C VAL A 100 -3.07 9.17 3.45
N CYS A 101 -2.99 10.25 2.68
CA CYS A 101 -3.55 10.29 1.33
C CYS A 101 -2.92 9.23 0.41
N SER A 102 -1.60 9.08 0.41
CA SER A 102 -0.91 8.09 -0.42
C SER A 102 -1.24 6.66 -0.01
N THR A 103 -1.29 6.37 1.29
CA THR A 103 -1.57 5.02 1.82
C THR A 103 -3.02 4.60 1.60
N TRP A 104 -3.97 5.53 1.74
CA TRP A 104 -5.38 5.27 1.40
C TRP A 104 -5.60 5.09 -0.10
N ALA A 105 -4.96 5.92 -0.94
CA ALA A 105 -4.99 5.74 -2.38
C ALA A 105 -4.40 4.39 -2.80
N LEU A 106 -3.31 3.95 -2.15
CA LEU A 106 -2.71 2.63 -2.34
C LEU A 106 -3.69 1.50 -2.00
N LEU A 107 -4.47 1.66 -0.92
CA LEU A 107 -5.48 0.68 -0.52
C LEU A 107 -6.58 0.56 -1.58
N ILE A 108 -7.12 1.69 -2.03
CA ILE A 108 -8.17 1.74 -3.05
C ILE A 108 -7.69 1.08 -4.34
N LEU A 109 -6.50 1.41 -4.80
CA LEU A 109 -5.92 0.82 -6.01
C LEU A 109 -5.60 -0.67 -5.84
N SER A 110 -5.15 -1.09 -4.65
CA SER A 110 -4.94 -2.52 -4.34
C SER A 110 -6.24 -3.31 -4.40
N ILE A 111 -7.34 -2.75 -3.88
CA ILE A 111 -8.67 -3.34 -3.96
C ILE A 111 -9.16 -3.38 -5.41
N ALA A 112 -9.03 -2.29 -6.16
CA ALA A 112 -9.39 -2.24 -7.58
C ALA A 112 -8.64 -3.31 -8.39
N ALA A 113 -7.35 -3.53 -8.10
CA ALA A 113 -6.54 -4.59 -8.69
C ALA A 113 -7.06 -6.01 -8.38
N ILE A 114 -7.73 -6.23 -7.25
CA ILE A 114 -8.39 -7.52 -6.94
C ILE A 114 -9.60 -7.72 -7.86
N PHE A 115 -10.45 -6.70 -7.99
CA PHE A 115 -11.67 -6.76 -8.79
C PHE A 115 -11.38 -6.89 -10.30
N VAL A 116 -10.42 -6.12 -10.82
CA VAL A 116 -10.01 -6.21 -12.24
C VAL A 116 -9.47 -7.60 -12.59
N ASN A 117 -8.77 -8.25 -11.65
CA ASN A 117 -8.20 -9.58 -11.86
C ASN A 117 -9.12 -10.74 -11.40
N ALA A 118 -10.31 -10.44 -10.87
CA ALA A 118 -11.30 -11.46 -10.54
C ALA A 118 -11.77 -12.13 -11.84
N PRO A 119 -11.95 -13.47 -11.85
CA PRO A 119 -12.57 -14.13 -12.99
C PRO A 119 -13.96 -13.51 -13.15
N ARG A 120 -14.21 -12.87 -14.30
CA ARG A 120 -15.58 -12.59 -14.71
C ARG A 120 -16.27 -13.95 -14.76
N SER A 121 -17.27 -14.17 -13.91
CA SER A 121 -18.13 -15.35 -14.01
C SER A 121 -18.83 -15.28 -15.36
N SER A 122 -18.26 -15.94 -16.35
CA SER A 122 -18.88 -16.18 -17.63
C SER A 122 -20.10 -17.05 -17.42
N GLY A 123 -21.28 -16.50 -17.70
CA GLY A 123 -22.47 -17.24 -18.13
C GLY A 123 -23.18 -18.06 -17.06
N LEU A 124 -24.21 -17.47 -16.45
CA LEU A 124 -25.48 -18.18 -16.35
C LEU A 124 -26.02 -18.31 -17.78
N SER A 125 -25.63 -19.37 -18.48
CA SER A 125 -26.40 -19.88 -19.61
C SER A 125 -27.33 -20.95 -19.04
N VAL A 126 -28.57 -20.55 -18.78
CA VAL A 126 -29.72 -21.46 -18.69
C VAL A 126 -30.55 -21.21 -19.93
#